data_AF-A0A7Y7CJH2-F1
#
_entry.id   AF-A0A7Y7CJH2-F1
#
_cell.length_a   1.000
_cell.length_b   1.000
_cell.length_c   1.000
_cell.angle_alpha   90.00
_cell.angle_beta   90.00
_cell.angle_gamma   90.00
#
_symmetry.space_group_name_H-M   'P 1'
#
loop_
_entity.id
_entity.type
_entity.pdbx_description
1 polymer ?
#
loop_
_entity_poly.entity_id
_entity_poly.type
_entity_poly.pdbx_seq_one_letter_code
_entity_poly.pdbx_strand_id
1 'polypeptide(L)'
;MKKYLALLIVALTSVLGNSKSFECAFLQERDNGGKPNKATCSMMPEDVLSTKFEKPRPSEHCIVKTPLAYEDLQDFTVDLKTGELSWMEVSILSKDLINYREPKKRGSSPAKESSKNTYSKPVSFTILSHTTSKQLITIDPLTQKFLEQPKEAQAHSIVFGDGYYLYIPEHSGHAILAKPSGTSSSSFIELRFGKCRVKGSF
;
A
#
# COMPACT_ATOMS: atom_id res chain seq x y z
N MET A 1 -30.54 50.37 35.86
CA MET A 1 -30.26 50.07 34.44
C MET A 1 -29.82 48.63 34.33
N LYS A 2 -30.60 47.81 33.62
CA LYS A 2 -30.51 46.35 33.61
C LYS A 2 -30.10 45.92 32.20
N LYS A 3 -29.10 45.01 32.13
CA LYS A 3 -28.88 44.02 31.05
C LYS A 3 -28.33 44.63 29.74
N TYR A 4 -27.51 44.01 28.89
CA TYR A 4 -27.08 42.62 28.67
C TYR A 4 -25.64 42.68 28.15
N LEU A 5 -24.67 42.05 28.81
CA LEU A 5 -23.38 41.73 28.18
C LEU A 5 -23.53 40.32 27.61
N ALA A 6 -23.75 40.24 26.31
CA ALA A 6 -23.91 39.00 25.58
C ALA A 6 -22.60 38.20 25.64
N LEU A 7 -22.60 37.12 26.42
CA LEU A 7 -21.56 36.12 26.45
C LEU A 7 -21.69 35.30 25.15
N LEU A 8 -20.96 35.72 24.11
CA LEU A 8 -20.82 34.97 22.87
C LEU A 8 -19.92 33.76 23.17
N ILE A 9 -20.49 32.71 23.75
CA ILE A 9 -19.86 31.39 23.79
C ILE A 9 -19.83 30.93 22.33
N VAL A 10 -18.70 31.21 21.67
CA VAL A 10 -18.31 30.50 20.45
C VAL A 10 -18.18 29.06 20.87
N ALA A 11 -19.25 28.29 20.67
CA ALA A 11 -19.23 26.86 20.69
C ALA A 11 -18.31 26.45 19.53
N LEU A 12 -17.00 26.43 19.81
CA LEU A 12 -16.06 25.52 19.19
C LEU A 12 -16.59 24.11 19.51
N THR A 13 -17.57 23.70 18.72
CA THR A 13 -17.90 22.31 18.54
C THR A 13 -16.65 21.71 17.95
N SER A 14 -15.80 21.22 18.84
CA SER A 14 -14.79 20.24 18.53
C SER A 14 -15.56 19.13 17.84
N VAL A 15 -15.51 19.13 16.51
CA VAL A 15 -15.73 17.94 15.72
C VAL A 15 -14.63 17.01 16.19
N LEU A 16 -14.93 16.25 17.25
CA LEU A 16 -14.24 15.04 17.64
C LEU A 16 -14.51 14.07 16.48
N GLY A 17 -13.88 14.34 15.35
CA GLY A 17 -13.79 13.40 14.26
C GLY A 17 -13.14 12.17 14.86
N ASN A 18 -13.84 11.04 14.80
CA ASN A 18 -13.32 9.74 15.20
C ASN A 18 -11.99 9.54 14.50
N SER A 19 -10.90 9.86 15.20
CA SER A 19 -9.58 9.92 14.60
C SER A 19 -9.05 8.50 14.56
N LYS A 20 -9.23 7.85 13.42
CA LYS A 20 -8.80 6.48 13.21
C LYS A 20 -7.33 6.48 12.80
N SER A 21 -6.57 5.54 13.34
CA SER A 21 -5.25 5.20 12.83
C SER A 21 -5.27 3.80 12.25
N PHE A 22 -4.50 3.55 11.21
CA PHE A 22 -4.37 2.24 10.58
C PHE A 22 -2.94 1.73 10.68
N GLU A 23 -2.80 0.43 10.88
CA GLU A 23 -1.55 -0.30 10.75
C GLU A 23 -1.64 -1.17 9.50
N CYS A 24 -0.69 -1.00 8.60
CA CYS A 24 -0.65 -1.64 7.30
C CYS A 24 0.70 -2.33 7.06
N ALA A 25 0.70 -3.28 6.14
CA ALA A 25 1.91 -3.89 5.61
C ALA A 25 1.75 -4.17 4.11
N PHE A 26 2.73 -3.75 3.32
CA PHE A 26 2.82 -4.00 1.88
C PHE A 26 4.08 -4.80 1.61
N LEU A 27 3.95 -6.12 1.64
CA LEU A 27 5.05 -7.06 1.53
C LEU A 27 5.10 -7.64 0.13
N GLN A 28 6.30 -7.73 -0.44
CA GLN A 28 6.52 -8.35 -1.73
C GLN A 28 6.72 -9.87 -1.58
N GLU A 29 6.00 -10.67 -2.37
CA GLU A 29 6.15 -12.13 -2.38
C GLU A 29 7.52 -12.51 -2.95
N ARG A 30 8.23 -13.45 -2.29
CA ARG A 30 9.64 -13.78 -2.60
C ARG A 30 9.85 -15.23 -3.05
N ASP A 31 8.77 -15.99 -3.19
CA ASP A 31 8.87 -17.42 -3.50
C ASP A 31 9.20 -17.68 -4.97
N ASN A 32 9.99 -18.72 -5.22
CA ASN A 32 10.26 -19.27 -6.56
C ASN A 32 8.96 -19.92 -7.09
N GLY A 33 8.02 -19.11 -7.53
CA GLY A 33 6.65 -19.52 -7.86
C GLY A 33 5.56 -18.61 -7.27
N GLY A 34 5.94 -17.61 -6.47
CA GLY A 34 5.04 -16.52 -6.07
C GLY A 34 4.43 -15.83 -7.28
N LYS A 35 3.35 -15.06 -7.09
CA LYS A 35 2.68 -14.39 -8.21
C LYS A 35 3.74 -13.59 -8.97
N PRO A 36 3.98 -13.90 -10.25
CA PRO A 36 5.08 -13.29 -10.94
C PRO A 36 4.79 -11.79 -10.99
N ASN A 37 5.78 -10.96 -10.68
CA ASN A 37 5.73 -9.50 -10.87
C ASN A 37 5.66 -9.20 -12.37
N LYS A 38 4.63 -9.70 -13.06
CA LYS A 38 4.35 -9.45 -14.48
C LYS A 38 3.71 -8.08 -14.56
N ALA A 39 4.40 -7.16 -15.24
CA ALA A 39 3.81 -5.93 -15.67
C ALA A 39 3.07 -6.21 -16.97
N THR A 40 1.78 -5.88 -17.03
CA THR A 40 1.11 -5.76 -18.33
C THR A 40 1.63 -4.50 -19.01
N CYS A 41 1.99 -4.61 -20.28
CA CYS A 41 2.47 -3.48 -21.05
C CYS A 41 1.64 -3.38 -22.31
N SER A 42 0.85 -2.32 -22.42
CA SER A 42 0.17 -1.96 -23.65
C SER A 42 0.30 -0.46 -23.87
N MET A 43 0.35 -0.04 -25.14
CA MET A 43 0.21 1.38 -25.50
C MET A 43 -1.25 1.84 -25.40
N MET A 44 -2.19 0.92 -25.18
CA MET A 44 -3.61 1.19 -24.94
C MET A 44 -3.94 0.86 -23.48
N PRO A 45 -4.36 1.84 -22.66
CA PRO A 45 -4.61 1.64 -21.23
C PRO A 45 -5.75 0.65 -20.95
N GLU A 46 -6.69 0.50 -21.89
CA GLU A 46 -7.82 -0.43 -21.82
C GLU A 46 -7.36 -1.90 -21.69
N ASP A 47 -6.20 -2.24 -22.28
CA ASP A 47 -5.71 -3.63 -22.38
C ASP A 47 -4.80 -4.05 -21.20
N VAL A 48 -4.54 -3.14 -20.26
CA VAL A 48 -3.49 -3.32 -19.23
C VAL A 48 -4.02 -4.04 -17.98
N LEU A 49 -5.33 -3.99 -17.73
CA LEU A 49 -5.92 -4.42 -16.46
C LEU A 49 -6.32 -5.90 -16.47
N SER A 50 -5.62 -6.73 -15.70
CA SER A 50 -6.08 -8.08 -15.40
C SER A 50 -7.11 -8.06 -14.27
N THR A 51 -8.29 -8.61 -14.53
CA THR A 51 -9.34 -8.83 -13.54
C THR A 51 -9.53 -10.34 -13.28
N LYS A 52 -10.45 -10.69 -12.37
CA LYS A 52 -10.85 -12.10 -12.19
C LYS A 52 -11.53 -12.70 -13.43
N PHE A 53 -12.09 -11.86 -14.30
CA PHE A 53 -12.85 -12.28 -15.49
C PHE A 53 -12.04 -12.14 -16.78
N GLU A 54 -11.06 -11.25 -16.77
CA GLU A 54 -10.27 -10.90 -17.95
C GLU A 54 -8.79 -10.99 -17.60
N LYS A 55 -8.09 -11.89 -18.28
CA LYS A 55 -6.65 -12.09 -18.10
C LYS A 55 -5.98 -11.84 -19.45
N PRO A 56 -5.13 -10.79 -19.57
CA PRO A 56 -4.35 -10.57 -20.77
C PRO A 56 -3.54 -11.83 -21.09
N ARG A 57 -3.43 -12.15 -22.37
CA ARG A 57 -2.66 -13.30 -22.85
C ARG A 57 -1.21 -13.11 -22.43
N PRO A 58 -0.46 -14.17 -22.09
CA PRO A 58 0.95 -14.05 -21.71
C PRO A 58 1.83 -13.24 -22.69
N SER A 59 1.49 -13.19 -23.98
CA SER A 59 2.15 -12.37 -25.01
C SER A 59 1.95 -10.85 -24.87
N GLU A 60 0.94 -10.43 -24.11
CA GLU A 60 0.59 -9.02 -23.81
C GLU A 60 1.25 -8.55 -22.49
N HIS A 61 1.89 -9.46 -21.76
CA HIS A 61 2.69 -9.11 -20.59
C HIS A 61 4.10 -8.74 -21.04
N CYS A 62 4.66 -7.70 -20.43
CA CYS A 62 6.10 -7.48 -20.52
C CYS A 62 6.84 -8.69 -19.95
N ILE A 63 7.95 -9.06 -20.59
CA ILE A 63 8.93 -9.95 -19.98
C ILE A 63 9.69 -9.12 -18.95
N VAL A 64 9.34 -9.30 -17.69
CA VAL A 64 10.00 -8.65 -16.56
C VAL A 64 11.03 -9.61 -15.99
N LYS A 65 12.28 -9.14 -15.91
CA LYS A 65 13.37 -9.91 -15.30
C LYS A 65 13.08 -10.13 -13.82
N THR A 66 13.65 -11.19 -13.24
CA THR A 66 13.61 -11.40 -11.79
C THR A 66 14.07 -10.11 -11.07
N PRO A 67 13.29 -9.60 -10.10
CA PRO A 67 13.67 -8.39 -9.40
C PRO A 67 14.99 -8.60 -8.68
N LEU A 68 15.95 -7.69 -8.89
CA LEU A 68 17.27 -7.77 -8.28
C LEU A 68 17.24 -7.42 -6.78
N ALA A 69 16.23 -6.69 -6.35
CA ALA A 69 15.92 -6.39 -4.96
C ALA A 69 14.39 -6.45 -4.75
N TYR A 70 13.99 -6.83 -3.53
CA TYR A 70 12.63 -6.80 -3.04
C TYR A 70 12.45 -5.60 -2.14
N GLU A 71 11.33 -4.92 -2.24
CA GLU A 71 11.03 -3.75 -1.42
C GLU A 71 9.76 -4.00 -0.61
N ASP A 72 9.90 -4.08 0.70
CA ASP A 72 8.77 -4.15 1.62
C ASP A 72 8.53 -2.78 2.25
N LEU A 73 7.25 -2.45 2.45
CA LEU A 73 6.86 -1.33 3.30
C LEU A 73 6.31 -1.90 4.61
N GLN A 74 7.16 -1.88 5.64
CA GLN A 74 6.88 -2.39 6.98
C GLN A 74 6.46 -1.26 7.92
N ASP A 75 5.79 -1.60 9.01
CA ASP A 75 5.33 -0.64 10.04
C ASP A 75 4.56 0.56 9.46
N PHE A 76 3.81 0.33 8.39
CA PHE A 76 3.11 1.37 7.66
C PHE A 76 1.94 1.89 8.51
N THR A 77 2.12 3.08 9.08
CA THR A 77 1.17 3.71 9.98
C THR A 77 0.49 4.87 9.28
N VAL A 78 -0.84 4.87 9.31
CA VAL A 78 -1.66 5.99 8.86
C VAL A 78 -2.31 6.60 10.09
N ASP A 79 -2.02 7.85 10.41
CA ASP A 79 -2.67 8.56 11.50
C ASP A 79 -3.52 9.71 10.95
N LEU A 80 -4.82 9.47 10.83
CA LEU A 80 -5.75 10.49 10.34
C LEU A 80 -5.95 11.63 11.35
N LYS A 81 -5.56 11.46 12.62
CA LYS A 81 -5.65 12.51 13.63
C LYS A 81 -4.58 13.56 13.42
N THR A 82 -3.34 13.10 13.28
CA THR A 82 -2.18 13.97 13.09
C THR A 82 -2.06 14.42 11.64
N GLY A 83 -2.71 13.70 10.71
CA GLY A 83 -2.57 13.94 9.29
C GLY A 83 -1.23 13.45 8.77
N GLU A 84 -0.65 12.43 9.40
CA GLU A 84 0.68 11.91 9.07
C GLU A 84 0.61 10.44 8.68
N LEU A 85 1.56 10.06 7.84
CA LEU A 85 1.70 8.72 7.32
C LEU A 85 3.18 8.35 7.32
N SER A 86 3.56 7.21 7.89
CA SER A 86 4.96 6.80 7.97
C SER A 86 5.13 5.30 7.81
N TRP A 87 6.30 4.87 7.34
CA TRP A 87 6.67 3.46 7.22
C TRP A 87 8.18 3.27 7.23
N MET A 88 8.59 2.01 7.32
CA MET A 88 9.94 1.55 7.10
C MET A 88 10.06 0.89 5.74
N GLU A 89 10.78 1.52 4.82
CA GLU A 89 11.11 0.91 3.54
C GLU A 89 12.28 -0.05 3.75
N VAL A 90 12.08 -1.33 3.43
CA VAL A 90 13.07 -2.39 3.62
C VAL A 90 13.39 -3.01 2.25
N SER A 91 14.59 -2.74 1.75
CA SER A 91 15.11 -3.28 0.51
C SER A 91 16.01 -4.49 0.77
N ILE A 92 15.71 -5.61 0.14
CA ILE A 92 16.42 -6.89 0.34
C ILE A 92 16.93 -7.39 -1.01
N LEU A 93 18.24 -7.61 -1.11
CA LEU A 93 18.84 -8.08 -2.36
C LEU A 93 18.41 -9.51 -2.68
N SER A 94 18.07 -9.77 -3.94
CA SER A 94 17.81 -11.12 -4.45
C SER A 94 19.07 -11.99 -4.42
N LYS A 95 18.87 -13.31 -4.32
CA LYS A 95 19.97 -14.28 -4.41
C LYS A 95 20.75 -14.16 -5.72
N ASP A 96 20.06 -13.84 -6.82
CA ASP A 96 20.68 -13.66 -8.13
C ASP A 96 21.65 -12.47 -8.15
N LEU A 97 21.28 -11.36 -7.52
CA LEU A 97 22.17 -10.21 -7.41
C LEU A 97 23.35 -10.47 -6.46
N ILE A 98 23.12 -11.19 -5.36
CA ILE A 98 24.20 -11.60 -4.43
C ILE A 98 25.22 -12.47 -5.18
N ASN A 99 24.75 -13.47 -5.92
CA ASN A 99 25.59 -14.36 -6.72
C ASN A 99 26.32 -13.63 -7.87
N TYR A 100 25.72 -12.59 -8.44
CA TYR A 100 26.38 -11.75 -9.45
C TYR A 100 27.48 -10.86 -8.84
N ARG A 101 27.27 -10.33 -7.63
CA ARG A 101 28.22 -9.44 -6.95
C ARG A 101 29.40 -10.17 -6.30
N GLU A 102 29.26 -11.43 -5.96
CA GLU A 102 30.35 -12.25 -5.43
C GLU A 102 31.06 -13.01 -6.56
N PRO A 103 32.17 -12.49 -7.14
CA PRO A 103 32.99 -13.31 -8.03
C PRO A 103 33.46 -14.53 -7.23
N LYS A 104 33.23 -15.73 -7.77
CA LYS A 104 33.68 -17.02 -7.21
C LYS A 104 35.18 -16.93 -6.89
N LYS A 105 35.55 -16.52 -5.68
CA LYS A 105 36.91 -16.63 -5.19
C LYS A 105 37.18 -18.13 -5.01
N ARG A 106 37.93 -18.72 -5.95
CA ARG A 106 38.45 -20.08 -5.82
C ARG A 106 39.32 -20.12 -4.56
N GLY A 107 38.84 -20.78 -3.51
CA GLY A 107 39.66 -21.16 -2.36
C GLY A 107 39.36 -20.49 -1.01
N SER A 108 38.38 -19.59 -0.90
CA SER A 108 37.99 -19.02 0.41
C SER A 108 36.78 -19.76 0.99
N SER A 109 36.93 -20.25 2.22
CA SER A 109 35.90 -20.98 2.99
C SER A 109 34.59 -20.17 3.10
N PRO A 110 33.40 -20.80 2.94
CA PRO A 110 32.11 -20.11 2.90
C PRO A 110 31.64 -19.83 4.33
N ALA A 111 32.27 -18.88 5.01
CA ALA A 111 31.76 -18.44 6.30
C ALA A 111 32.19 -17.00 6.56
N LYS A 112 31.17 -16.14 6.72
CA LYS A 112 31.20 -14.77 7.25
C LYS A 112 31.43 -13.64 6.23
N GLU A 113 30.44 -13.39 5.38
CA GLU A 113 30.16 -12.02 4.91
C GLU A 113 28.71 -11.81 4.43
N SER A 114 27.72 -12.37 5.15
CA SER A 114 26.30 -12.23 4.77
C SER A 114 25.56 -11.04 5.41
N SER A 115 26.26 -10.04 5.98
CA SER A 115 25.63 -9.14 6.96
C SER A 115 25.06 -7.82 6.44
N LYS A 116 25.06 -7.53 5.13
CA LYS A 116 24.46 -6.27 4.61
C LYS A 116 23.64 -6.44 3.33
N ASN A 117 22.79 -7.46 3.27
CA ASN A 117 21.86 -7.66 2.14
C ASN A 117 20.50 -6.96 2.33
N THR A 118 20.34 -6.26 3.44
CA THR A 118 19.12 -5.52 3.78
C THR A 118 19.47 -4.06 4.05
N TYR A 119 18.74 -3.16 3.41
CA TYR A 119 18.77 -1.73 3.67
C TYR A 119 17.40 -1.29 4.18
N SER A 120 17.37 -0.46 5.21
CA SER A 120 16.13 0.06 5.78
C SER A 120 16.19 1.58 5.88
N LYS A 121 15.09 2.25 5.52
CA LYS A 121 14.98 3.71 5.59
C LYS A 121 13.60 4.13 6.11
N PRO A 122 13.53 5.01 7.14
CA PRO A 122 12.27 5.62 7.54
C PRO A 122 11.78 6.58 6.46
N VAL A 123 10.48 6.50 6.18
CA VAL A 123 9.79 7.40 5.26
C VAL A 123 8.55 7.96 5.97
N SER A 124 8.31 9.25 5.81
CA SER A 124 7.15 9.93 6.38
C SER A 124 6.62 10.98 5.42
N PHE A 125 5.31 11.14 5.39
CA PHE A 125 4.58 12.10 4.57
C PHE A 125 3.41 12.70 5.35
N THR A 126 3.04 13.92 4.98
CA THR A 126 1.79 14.54 5.39
C THR A 126 0.65 14.12 4.46
N ILE A 127 -0.51 13.85 5.04
CA ILE A 127 -1.75 13.60 4.31
C ILE A 127 -2.21 14.91 3.68
N LEU A 128 -2.36 14.91 2.36
CA LEU A 128 -2.83 16.07 1.59
C LEU A 128 -4.36 16.09 1.49
N SER A 129 -4.97 14.92 1.35
CA SER A 129 -6.42 14.77 1.29
C SER A 129 -6.84 13.43 1.86
N HIS A 130 -7.96 13.43 2.57
CA HIS A 130 -8.61 12.22 3.08
C HIS A 130 -10.11 12.34 2.81
N THR A 131 -10.65 11.35 2.09
CA THR A 131 -12.08 11.19 1.87
C THR A 131 -12.53 9.86 2.42
N THR A 132 -13.69 9.85 3.10
CA THR A 132 -14.35 8.63 3.55
C THR A 132 -15.57 8.37 2.68
N SER A 133 -15.72 7.14 2.21
CA SER A 133 -16.91 6.67 1.50
C SER A 133 -17.54 5.49 2.24
N LYS A 134 -18.81 5.22 1.93
CA LYS A 134 -19.52 4.02 2.39
C LYS A 134 -19.56 3.01 1.25
N GLN A 135 -19.25 1.76 1.58
CA GLN A 135 -19.36 0.64 0.65
C GLN A 135 -20.44 -0.33 1.13
N LEU A 136 -21.26 -0.76 0.18
CA LEU A 136 -22.22 -1.82 0.41
C LEU A 136 -21.54 -3.18 0.26
N ILE A 137 -21.60 -3.99 1.31
CA ILE A 137 -21.03 -5.32 1.38
C ILE A 137 -22.17 -6.31 1.24
N THR A 138 -22.13 -7.09 0.17
CA THR A 138 -23.11 -8.15 -0.11
C THR A 138 -22.53 -9.55 0.10
N ILE A 139 -21.21 -9.67 0.22
CA ILE A 139 -20.48 -10.93 0.40
C ILE A 139 -19.64 -10.84 1.67
N ASP A 140 -19.75 -11.84 2.54
CA ASP A 140 -18.91 -11.96 3.72
C ASP A 140 -17.44 -12.21 3.32
N PRO A 141 -16.49 -11.36 3.74
CA PRO A 141 -15.09 -11.47 3.31
C PRO A 141 -14.40 -12.73 3.85
N LEU A 142 -14.86 -13.30 4.97
CA LEU A 142 -14.28 -14.50 5.58
C LEU A 142 -14.89 -15.77 4.98
N THR A 143 -16.22 -15.84 4.87
CA THR A 143 -16.92 -17.06 4.43
C THR A 143 -17.19 -17.10 2.92
N GLN A 144 -17.02 -15.98 2.22
CA GLN A 144 -17.32 -15.80 0.78
C GLN A 144 -18.79 -16.11 0.42
N LYS A 145 -19.69 -16.12 1.41
CA LYS A 145 -21.14 -16.31 1.22
C LYS A 145 -21.84 -14.97 1.07
N PHE A 146 -22.98 -14.97 0.38
CA PHE A 146 -23.88 -13.82 0.37
C PHE A 146 -24.41 -13.58 1.78
N LEU A 147 -24.40 -12.30 2.18
CA LEU A 147 -25.03 -11.86 3.42
C LEU A 147 -26.55 -11.80 3.21
N GLU A 148 -27.32 -12.27 4.19
CA GLU A 148 -28.79 -12.17 4.15
C GLU A 148 -29.26 -10.72 4.05
N GLN A 149 -28.53 -9.81 4.67
CA GLN A 149 -28.73 -8.37 4.56
C GLN A 149 -27.40 -7.69 4.22
N PRO A 150 -27.36 -6.83 3.18
CA PRO A 150 -26.17 -6.05 2.88
C PRO A 150 -25.75 -5.18 4.08
N LYS A 151 -24.44 -5.12 4.33
CA LYS A 151 -23.86 -4.30 5.40
C LYS A 151 -23.15 -3.09 4.81
N GLU A 152 -23.19 -1.95 5.47
CA GLU A 152 -22.34 -0.80 5.10
C GLU A 152 -21.03 -0.85 5.87
N ALA A 153 -19.91 -0.61 5.20
CA ALA A 153 -18.64 -0.32 5.85
C ALA A 153 -17.97 0.92 5.28
N GLN A 154 -17.08 1.51 6.06
CA GLN A 154 -16.30 2.65 5.62
C GLN A 154 -15.15 2.20 4.72
N ALA A 155 -14.81 3.07 3.78
CA ALA A 155 -13.59 3.00 3.01
C ALA A 155 -12.90 4.36 2.99
N HIS A 156 -11.58 4.34 3.06
CA HIS A 156 -10.74 5.54 3.15
C HIS A 156 -9.93 5.69 1.87
N SER A 157 -10.03 6.86 1.25
CA SER A 157 -9.20 7.31 0.13
C SER A 157 -8.28 8.40 0.62
N ILE A 158 -6.96 8.17 0.56
CA ILE A 158 -5.95 9.04 1.16
C ILE A 158 -4.93 9.41 0.08
N VAL A 159 -4.72 10.72 -0.11
CA VAL A 159 -3.70 11.27 -1.01
C VAL A 159 -2.61 11.89 -0.14
N PHE A 160 -1.35 11.58 -0.43
CA PHE A 160 -0.20 12.06 0.36
C PHE A 160 1.07 12.11 -0.48
N GLY A 161 2.07 12.86 0.02
CA GLY A 161 3.36 13.01 -0.64
C GLY A 161 3.25 13.48 -2.10
N ASP A 162 4.21 13.06 -2.92
CA ASP A 162 4.27 13.41 -4.34
C ASP A 162 3.42 12.44 -5.19
N GLY A 163 2.09 12.51 -5.01
CA GLY A 163 1.12 11.78 -5.83
C GLY A 163 0.80 10.36 -5.37
N TYR A 164 1.14 9.95 -4.14
CA TYR A 164 0.71 8.65 -3.62
C TYR A 164 -0.79 8.65 -3.33
N TYR A 165 -1.42 7.51 -3.60
CA TYR A 165 -2.81 7.23 -3.30
C TYR A 165 -2.94 5.92 -2.53
N LEU A 166 -3.61 5.96 -1.37
CA LEU A 166 -3.88 4.80 -0.54
C LEU A 166 -5.38 4.61 -0.37
N TYR A 167 -5.83 3.39 -0.63
CA TYR A 167 -7.21 2.97 -0.49
C TYR A 167 -7.34 1.86 0.57
N ILE A 168 -8.15 2.10 1.61
CA ILE A 168 -8.37 1.18 2.73
C ILE A 168 -9.88 0.93 2.93
N PRO A 169 -10.43 -0.17 2.38
CA PRO A 169 -11.76 -0.67 2.74
C PRO A 169 -11.72 -1.42 4.08
N GLU A 170 -12.35 -0.87 5.12
CA GLU A 170 -12.24 -1.40 6.50
C GLU A 170 -12.72 -2.86 6.65
N HIS A 171 -13.67 -3.29 5.82
CA HIS A 171 -14.30 -4.59 5.95
C HIS A 171 -13.45 -5.77 5.48
N SER A 172 -12.52 -5.53 4.56
CA SER A 172 -11.79 -6.61 3.90
C SER A 172 -10.42 -6.88 4.53
N GLY A 173 -9.90 -5.90 5.27
CA GLY A 173 -8.52 -5.90 5.76
C GLY A 173 -7.48 -5.79 4.63
N HIS A 174 -7.88 -5.65 3.37
CA HIS A 174 -7.00 -5.40 2.23
C HIS A 174 -6.84 -3.91 2.00
N ALA A 175 -5.70 -3.52 1.40
CA ALA A 175 -5.45 -2.15 0.99
C ALA A 175 -4.66 -2.10 -0.32
N ILE A 176 -4.82 -1.00 -1.03
CA ILE A 176 -4.12 -0.73 -2.29
C ILE A 176 -3.35 0.57 -2.11
N LEU A 177 -2.05 0.52 -2.32
CA LEU A 177 -1.18 1.68 -2.45
C LEU A 177 -0.81 1.85 -3.91
N ALA A 178 -1.06 3.03 -4.46
CA ALA A 178 -0.78 3.38 -5.84
C ALA A 178 0.14 4.60 -5.90
N LYS A 179 1.09 4.59 -6.83
CA LYS A 179 1.93 5.74 -7.15
C LYS A 179 2.05 5.86 -8.68
N PRO A 180 1.48 6.89 -9.31
CA PRO A 180 1.76 7.18 -10.70
C PRO A 180 3.22 7.65 -10.83
N SER A 181 3.91 7.15 -11.83
CA SER A 181 5.26 7.58 -12.22
C SER A 181 5.37 7.65 -13.74
N GLY A 182 6.38 8.34 -14.26
CA GLY A 182 6.50 8.49 -15.71
C GLY A 182 7.79 9.14 -16.16
N THR A 183 8.06 8.98 -17.44
CA THR A 183 9.10 9.66 -18.20
C THR A 183 8.44 10.43 -19.35
N SER A 184 9.23 11.13 -20.15
CA SER A 184 8.73 11.84 -21.34
C SER A 184 8.09 10.92 -22.38
N SER A 185 8.38 9.61 -22.36
CA SER A 185 7.94 8.65 -23.36
C SER A 185 6.98 7.58 -22.83
N SER A 186 6.77 7.51 -21.51
CA SER A 186 6.00 6.42 -20.90
C SER A 186 5.47 6.81 -19.53
N SER A 187 4.28 6.29 -19.18
CA SER A 187 3.70 6.39 -17.85
C SER A 187 3.51 5.02 -17.24
N PHE A 188 3.64 4.94 -15.93
CA PHE A 188 3.52 3.72 -15.14
C PHE A 188 2.70 4.01 -13.89
N ILE A 189 2.04 2.99 -13.37
CA ILE A 189 1.41 3.05 -12.05
C ILE A 189 1.99 1.92 -11.23
N GLU A 190 2.72 2.27 -10.18
CA GLU A 190 3.20 1.31 -9.19
C GLU A 190 2.04 0.97 -8.27
N LEU A 191 1.55 -0.26 -8.33
CA LEU A 191 0.51 -0.78 -7.45
C LEU A 191 1.10 -1.76 -6.45
N ARG A 192 0.82 -1.54 -5.16
CA ARG A 192 1.14 -2.46 -4.07
C ARG A 192 -0.16 -2.88 -3.39
N PHE A 193 -0.32 -4.19 -3.21
CA PHE A 193 -1.44 -4.77 -2.49
C PHE A 193 -0.97 -5.17 -1.11
N GLY A 194 -1.67 -4.70 -0.09
CA GLY A 194 -1.30 -4.91 1.30
C GLY A 194 -2.48 -5.35 2.14
N LYS A 195 -2.22 -5.44 3.44
CA LYS A 195 -3.24 -5.59 4.46
C LYS A 195 -3.19 -4.42 5.42
N CYS A 196 -4.34 -3.99 5.89
CA CYS A 196 -4.49 -2.94 6.89
C CYS A 196 -5.49 -3.36 7.96
N ARG A 197 -5.30 -2.87 9.18
CA ARG A 197 -6.25 -2.97 10.28
C ARG A 197 -6.37 -1.65 11.03
N VAL A 198 -7.51 -1.43 11.66
CA VAL A 198 -7.70 -0.28 12.56
C VAL A 198 -6.86 -0.49 13.81
N LYS A 199 -6.00 0.47 14.13
CA LYS A 199 -5.15 0.43 15.32
C LYS A 199 -6.02 0.40 16.58
N GLY A 200 -5.80 -0.59 17.45
CA GLY A 200 -6.57 -0.76 18.69
C GLY A 200 -7.85 -1.60 18.57
N SER A 201 -8.12 -2.23 17.42
CA SER A 201 -9.12 -3.29 17.31
C SER A 201 -8.48 -4.65 17.63
N PHE A 202 -8.86 -5.25 18.75
CA PHE A 202 -8.52 -6.63 19.16
C PHE A 202 -9.80 -7.46 19.23
#